data_AF-A0A512PL79-F1
#
_entry.id   AF-A0A512PL79-F1
#
_cell.length_a   1.000
_cell.length_b   1.000
_cell.length_c   1.000
_cell.angle_alpha   90.00
_cell.angle_beta   90.00
_cell.angle_gamma   90.00
#
_symmetry.space_group_name_H-M   'P 1'
#
loop_
_entity.id
_entity.type
_entity.pdbx_description
1 polymer ?
#
loop_
_entity_poly.entity_id
_entity_poly.type
_entity_poly.pdbx_seq_one_letter_code
_entity_poly.pdbx_strand_id
1 'polypeptide(L)'
;MVKTDLKPATVSVRINPDVKKRAIEKLAKSGLSLSDYTRIAITSVANDGLPKYFGIPNSEVLGAVNEMIDDATGKTHMPETHSLKELKERLNDD
;
A
#
# COMPACT_ATOMS: atom_id res chain seq x y z
N MET A 1 -23.51 13.83 -24.52
CA MET A 1 -22.21 13.62 -23.84
C MET A 1 -21.56 14.98 -23.62
N VAL A 2 -21.50 15.43 -22.36
CA VAL A 2 -20.77 16.65 -22.01
C VAL A 2 -19.28 16.35 -22.23
N LYS A 3 -18.64 17.05 -23.17
CA LYS A 3 -17.18 17.04 -23.28
C LYS A 3 -16.65 17.83 -22.10
N THR A 4 -16.25 17.15 -21.04
CA THR A 4 -15.49 17.78 -19.98
C THR A 4 -14.13 18.16 -20.56
N ASP A 5 -13.86 19.45 -20.72
CA ASP A 5 -12.53 19.93 -21.03
C ASP A 5 -11.58 19.48 -19.91
N LEU A 6 -10.77 18.46 -20.19
CA LEU A 6 -9.74 17.97 -19.30
C LEU A 6 -8.69 19.08 -19.15
N LYS A 7 -8.82 19.88 -18.08
CA LYS A 7 -7.81 20.85 -17.72
C LYS A 7 -6.52 20.10 -17.36
N PRO A 8 -5.37 20.43 -17.96
CA PRO A 8 -4.12 19.78 -17.62
C PRO A 8 -3.78 20.03 -16.14
N ALA A 9 -3.48 18.95 -15.40
CA ALA A 9 -3.01 19.00 -14.04
C ALA A 9 -1.53 18.57 -13.99
N THR A 10 -0.74 19.23 -13.13
CA THR A 10 0.71 18.97 -13.02
C THR A 10 1.02 18.26 -11.72
N VAL A 11 1.85 17.22 -11.79
CA VAL A 11 2.44 16.54 -10.63
C VAL A 11 3.88 17.00 -10.50
N SER A 12 4.22 17.60 -9.35
CA SER A 12 5.58 18.02 -9.01
C SER A 12 5.99 17.42 -7.68
N VAL A 13 7.12 16.73 -7.65
CA VAL A 13 7.62 16.02 -6.46
C VAL A 13 9.12 16.19 -6.33
N ARG A 14 9.60 16.35 -5.10
CA ARG A 14 11.03 16.30 -4.79
C ARG A 14 11.48 14.86 -4.68
N ILE A 15 12.56 14.52 -5.35
CA ILE A 15 13.17 13.19 -5.31
C ILE A 15 14.69 13.33 -5.34
N ASN A 16 15.40 12.40 -4.73
CA ASN A 16 16.85 12.33 -4.83
C ASN A 16 17.26 12.23 -6.33
N PRO A 17 18.19 13.08 -6.82
CA PRO A 17 18.61 13.09 -8.23
C PRO A 17 19.13 11.75 -8.74
N ASP A 18 19.87 11.00 -7.91
CA ASP A 18 20.42 9.70 -8.30
C ASP A 18 19.33 8.64 -8.42
N VAL A 19 18.32 8.70 -7.54
CA VAL A 19 17.14 7.82 -7.65
C VAL A 19 16.39 8.12 -8.94
N LYS A 20 16.18 9.40 -9.26
CA LYS A 20 15.54 9.83 -10.51
C LYS A 20 16.30 9.30 -11.73
N LYS A 21 17.62 9.45 -11.76
CA LYS A 21 18.48 8.96 -12.85
C LYS A 21 18.35 7.45 -13.05
N ARG A 22 18.52 6.66 -11.98
CA ARG A 22 18.39 5.19 -12.04
C ARG A 22 16.99 4.75 -12.47
N ALA A 23 15.94 5.45 -12.03
CA ALA A 23 14.57 5.15 -12.44
C ALA A 23 14.36 5.38 -13.94
N ILE A 24 14.84 6.51 -14.48
CA ILE A 24 14.77 6.80 -15.93
C ILE A 24 15.49 5.71 -16.74
N GLU A 25 16.71 5.34 -16.34
CA GLU A 25 17.48 4.29 -17.02
C GLU A 25 16.79 2.93 -17.00
N LYS A 26 16.13 2.56 -15.89
CA LYS A 26 15.36 1.31 -15.79
C LYS A 26 14.09 1.35 -16.64
N LEU A 27 13.33 2.44 -16.59
CA LEU A 27 12.08 2.59 -17.34
C LEU A 27 12.33 2.60 -18.86
N ALA A 28 13.43 3.23 -19.30
CA ALA A 28 13.82 3.27 -20.71
C ALA A 28 14.05 1.87 -21.29
N LYS A 29 14.54 0.90 -20.49
CA LYS A 29 14.68 -0.51 -20.93
C LYS A 29 13.35 -1.18 -21.24
N SER A 30 12.26 -0.65 -20.69
CA SER A 30 10.88 -1.10 -20.92
C SER A 30 10.10 -0.15 -21.84
N GLY A 31 10.77 0.83 -22.48
CA GLY A 31 10.12 1.78 -23.39
C GLY A 31 9.24 2.82 -22.70
N LEU A 32 9.38 3.02 -21.38
CA LEU A 32 8.58 3.97 -20.61
C LEU A 32 9.38 5.21 -20.23
N SER A 33 8.75 6.38 -20.31
CA SER A 33 9.27 7.58 -19.67
C SER A 33 8.84 7.65 -18.20
N LEU A 34 9.47 8.53 -17.43
CA LEU A 34 9.06 8.81 -16.05
C LEU A 34 7.62 9.35 -15.97
N SER A 35 7.20 10.13 -16.97
CA SER A 35 5.85 10.68 -17.07
C SER A 35 4.81 9.60 -17.36
N ASP A 36 5.13 8.64 -18.22
CA ASP A 36 4.24 7.49 -18.51
C ASP A 36 4.06 6.65 -17.25
N TYR A 37 5.16 6.30 -16.60
CA TYR A 37 5.11 5.56 -15.34
C TYR A 37 4.28 6.28 -14.27
N THR A 38 4.49 7.58 -14.10
CA THR A 38 3.74 8.38 -13.12
C THR A 38 2.24 8.38 -13.45
N ARG A 39 1.88 8.51 -14.73
CA ARG A 39 0.47 8.48 -15.16
C ARG A 39 -0.17 7.12 -14.92
N ILE A 40 0.55 6.02 -15.23
CA ILE A 40 0.07 4.65 -15.01
C ILE A 40 -0.14 4.41 -13.51
N ALA A 41 0.85 4.75 -12.68
CA ALA A 41 0.77 4.55 -11.24
C ALA A 41 -0.39 5.33 -10.61
N ILE A 42 -0.54 6.61 -10.92
CA ILE A 42 -1.64 7.44 -10.37
C ILE A 42 -3.00 6.96 -10.86
N THR A 43 -3.11 6.58 -12.15
CA THR A 43 -4.36 6.05 -12.72
C THR A 43 -4.75 4.73 -12.06
N SER A 44 -3.79 3.83 -11.84
CA SER A 44 -4.05 2.55 -11.16
C SER A 44 -4.48 2.79 -9.71
N VAL A 45 -3.82 3.69 -8.97
CA VAL A 45 -4.26 4.03 -7.61
C VAL A 45 -5.68 4.59 -7.57
N ALA A 46 -6.07 5.40 -8.55
CA ALA A 46 -7.40 5.98 -8.62
C ALA A 46 -8.51 4.95 -8.92
N ASN A 47 -8.20 3.90 -9.68
CA ASN A 47 -9.20 2.91 -10.14
C ASN A 47 -9.19 1.61 -9.31
N ASP A 48 -8.00 1.15 -8.93
CA ASP A 48 -7.76 -0.18 -8.36
C ASP A 48 -7.23 -0.13 -6.92
N GLY A 49 -6.91 1.06 -6.41
CA GLY A 49 -6.23 1.23 -5.12
C GLY A 49 -4.71 1.02 -5.19
N LEU A 50 -4.05 0.97 -4.04
CA LEU A 50 -2.60 0.82 -3.98
C LEU A 50 -2.16 -0.52 -4.59
N PRO A 51 -1.05 -0.57 -5.36
CA PRO A 51 -0.51 -1.82 -5.86
C PRO A 51 -0.28 -2.84 -4.76
N LYS A 52 -0.39 -4.13 -5.08
CA LYS A 52 0.00 -5.20 -4.14
C LYS A 52 1.46 -4.97 -3.69
N TYR A 53 1.69 -5.04 -2.38
CA TYR A 53 2.98 -4.78 -1.74
C TYR A 53 3.48 -3.33 -1.82
N PHE A 54 2.58 -2.37 -2.05
CA PHE A 54 2.94 -0.96 -2.00
C PHE A 54 3.12 -0.50 -0.55
N GLY A 55 4.38 -0.35 -0.13
CA GLY A 55 4.75 0.10 1.20
C GLY A 55 5.20 -1.02 2.13
N ILE A 56 5.92 -0.64 3.17
CA ILE A 56 6.25 -1.51 4.30
C ILE A 56 5.16 -1.27 5.35
N PRO A 57 4.59 -2.32 5.98
CA PRO A 57 3.65 -2.13 7.09
C PRO A 57 4.24 -1.18 8.14
N ASN A 58 3.39 -0.32 8.71
CA ASN A 58 3.84 0.59 9.75
C ASN A 58 4.21 -0.19 11.03
N SER A 59 4.77 0.50 12.03
CA SER A 59 5.19 -0.12 13.29
C SER A 59 4.07 -0.82 14.04
N GLU A 60 2.83 -0.32 13.95
CA GLU A 60 1.66 -0.94 14.61
C GLU A 60 1.31 -2.28 13.98
N VAL A 61 1.23 -2.34 12.65
CA VAL A 61 0.96 -3.58 11.93
C VAL A 61 2.10 -4.58 12.11
N LEU A 62 3.35 -4.12 12.09
CA LEU A 62 4.49 -4.99 12.41
C LEU A 62 4.44 -5.51 13.86
N GLY A 63 3.99 -4.67 14.80
CA GLY A 63 3.74 -5.05 16.19
C GLY A 63 2.71 -6.17 16.30
N ALA A 64 1.55 -6.00 15.68
CA ALA A 64 0.49 -7.01 15.67
C ALA A 64 0.94 -8.34 15.05
N VAL A 65 1.76 -8.30 13.98
CA VAL A 65 2.37 -9.51 13.40
C VAL A 65 3.30 -10.20 14.39
N ASN A 66 4.11 -9.44 15.13
CA ASN A 66 4.99 -10.01 16.16
C ASN A 66 4.20 -10.61 17.33
N GLU A 67 3.09 -9.99 17.74
CA GLU A 67 2.18 -10.54 18.76
C GLU A 67 1.64 -11.91 18.33
N MET A 68 1.20 -12.04 17.06
CA MET A 68 0.78 -13.33 16.51
C MET A 68 1.91 -14.37 16.46
N ILE A 69 3.15 -13.96 16.16
CA ILE A 69 4.32 -14.85 16.16
C ILE A 69 4.63 -15.33 17.59
N ASP A 70 4.59 -14.42 18.56
CA ASP A 70 4.81 -14.74 19.97
C ASP A 70 3.76 -15.72 20.49
N ASP A 71 2.50 -15.59 20.07
CA ASP A 71 1.43 -16.55 20.37
C ASP A 71 1.70 -17.92 19.73
N ALA A 72 1.98 -17.94 18.42
CA ALA A 72 2.24 -19.18 17.68
C ALA A 72 3.48 -19.94 18.18
N THR A 73 4.44 -19.23 18.78
CA THR A 73 5.66 -19.82 19.36
C THR A 73 5.54 -20.12 20.86
N GLY A 74 4.38 -19.83 21.47
CA GLY A 74 4.10 -20.09 22.89
C GLY A 74 4.81 -19.14 23.85
N LYS A 75 5.33 -18.00 23.36
CA LYS A 75 5.94 -16.95 24.18
C LYS A 75 4.91 -16.08 24.88
N THR A 76 3.76 -15.86 24.23
CA THR A 76 2.58 -15.19 24.77
C THR A 76 1.36 -16.06 24.48
N HIS A 77 0.22 -15.81 25.13
CA HIS A 77 -1.04 -16.44 24.75
C HIS A 77 -2.09 -15.36 24.46
N MET A 78 -2.58 -15.31 23.24
CA MET A 78 -3.63 -14.40 22.81
C MET A 78 -5.01 -14.93 23.22
N PRO A 79 -6.00 -14.05 23.44
CA PRO A 79 -7.34 -14.49 23.74
C PRO A 79 -7.95 -15.30 22.59
N GLU A 80 -8.36 -16.53 22.88
CA GLU A 80 -9.03 -17.40 21.92
C GLU A 80 -10.54 -17.24 21.95
N THR A 81 -11.20 -17.65 20.87
CA THR A 81 -12.65 -17.83 20.81
C THR A 81 -12.96 -19.11 20.03
N HIS A 82 -13.99 -19.84 20.43
CA HIS A 82 -14.34 -21.14 19.84
C HIS A 82 -15.65 -21.10 19.05
N SER A 83 -16.26 -19.94 18.91
CA SER A 83 -17.46 -19.76 18.09
C SER A 83 -17.53 -18.36 17.47
N LEU A 84 -18.23 -18.25 16.34
CA LEU A 84 -18.50 -16.95 15.70
C LEU A 84 -19.27 -16.00 16.62
N LYS A 85 -20.14 -16.54 17.50
CA LYS A 85 -20.90 -15.74 18.47
C LYS A 85 -19.96 -15.10 19.49
N GLU A 86 -19.09 -15.90 20.10
CA GLU A 86 -18.10 -15.44 21.08
C GLU A 86 -17.12 -14.43 20.46
N LEU A 87 -16.65 -14.67 19.24
CA LEU A 87 -15.81 -13.72 18.51
C LEU A 87 -16.52 -12.36 18.34
N LYS A 88 -17.79 -12.37 17.94
CA LYS A 88 -18.57 -11.14 17.76
C LYS A 88 -18.82 -10.41 19.08
N GLU A 89 -19.10 -11.12 20.16
CA GLU A 89 -19.29 -10.52 21.48
C GLU A 89 -18.01 -9.80 21.91
N ARG A 90 -16.84 -10.45 21.81
CA ARG A 90 -15.56 -9.83 22.19
C ARG A 90 -15.14 -8.66 21.30
N LEU A 91 -15.44 -8.69 20.00
CA LEU A 91 -15.12 -7.59 19.08
C LEU A 91 -16.05 -6.37 19.24
N ASN A 92 -17.20 -6.52 19.90
CA ASN A 92 -18.16 -5.43 20.13
C ASN A 92 -18.23 -5.02 21.61
N ASP A 93 -17.38 -5.58 22.48
CA ASP A 93 -17.35 -5.32 23.92
C ASP A 93 -16.48 -4.08 24.30
N ASP A 94 -16.29 -3.16 23.35
CA ASP A 94 -15.59 -1.87 23.55
C ASP A 94 -16.52 -0.79 24.15
#